data_AF-A0A401TUP9-F1
#
_entry.id   AF-A0A401TUP9-F1
#
_cell.length_a   1.000
_cell.length_b   1.000
_cell.length_c   1.000
_cell.angle_alpha   90.00
_cell.angle_beta   90.00
_cell.angle_gamma   90.00
#
_symmetry.space_group_name_H-M   'P 1'
#
loop_
_entity.id
_entity.type
_entity.pdbx_description
1 polymer ?
#
loop_
_entity_poly.entity_id
_entity_poly.type
_entity_poly.pdbx_seq_one_letter_code
_entity_poly.pdbx_strand_id
1 'polypeptide(L)'
;SVLALEATRQSGRQTQSNIRWSYGHETIPRHLRDIFVTEYGVADVRGKSDADVIAAMLRVSDSRFQGELMRQAKDAGKLPRSHEIAAAHRENYPERISAALKPARDAGLLPSFPFGSDFTDVEQRLIPALQILQRAQRTPLQLAGLLWQGMRHPPDAADRECLARLGLDKPTHVAERAYRALVTAALQRSRRS
;
A
#
# COMPACT_ATOMS: atom_id res chain seq x y z
N SER A 1 -10.35 -6.31 -20.77
CA SER A 1 -10.52 -5.77 -19.40
C SER A 1 -9.16 -5.33 -18.85
N VAL A 2 -9.14 -4.45 -17.85
CA VAL A 2 -7.89 -4.07 -17.14
C VAL A 2 -8.12 -4.28 -15.65
N LEU A 3 -7.21 -5.01 -15.01
CA LEU A 3 -7.24 -5.30 -13.57
C LEU A 3 -6.04 -4.62 -12.90
N ALA A 4 -6.32 -3.57 -12.13
CA ALA A 4 -5.32 -2.92 -11.29
C ALA A 4 -5.35 -3.53 -9.89
N LEU A 5 -4.20 -3.95 -9.38
CA LEU A 5 -4.04 -4.53 -8.06
C LEU A 5 -2.65 -4.22 -7.50
N GLU A 6 -2.55 -4.10 -6.18
CA GLU A 6 -1.25 -4.11 -5.51
C GLU A 6 -0.63 -5.51 -5.61
N ALA A 7 0.67 -5.60 -5.87
CA ALA A 7 1.37 -6.88 -5.96
C ALA A 7 1.39 -7.63 -4.62
N THR A 8 1.36 -6.89 -3.51
CA THR A 8 1.34 -7.43 -2.15
C THR A 8 0.23 -6.82 -1.31
N ARG A 9 -0.10 -7.49 -0.21
CA ARG A 9 -0.97 -6.96 0.84
C ARG A 9 -0.42 -7.29 2.21
N GLN A 10 -0.85 -6.55 3.23
CA GLN A 10 -0.63 -6.94 4.61
C GLN A 10 -1.74 -7.87 5.11
N SER A 11 -1.34 -9.01 5.66
CA SER A 11 -2.20 -9.95 6.38
C SER A 11 -1.69 -10.10 7.81
N GLY A 12 -2.31 -9.39 8.74
CA GLY A 12 -1.80 -9.26 10.11
C GLY A 12 -0.42 -8.59 10.11
N ARG A 13 0.61 -9.31 10.60
CA ARG A 13 2.00 -8.84 10.62
C ARG A 13 2.83 -9.30 9.42
N GLN A 14 2.26 -10.12 8.54
CA GLN A 14 2.98 -10.70 7.41
C GLN A 14 2.60 -10.00 6.10
N THR A 15 3.60 -9.75 5.27
CA THR A 15 3.36 -9.36 3.88
C THR A 15 3.07 -10.61 3.07
N GLN A 16 2.01 -10.59 2.26
CA GLN A 16 1.63 -11.69 1.38
C GLN A 16 1.50 -11.21 -0.05
N SER A 17 1.82 -12.07 -1.02
CA SER A 17 1.55 -11.80 -2.43
C SER A 17 0.05 -11.82 -2.73
N ASN A 18 -0.39 -10.88 -3.55
CA ASN A 18 -1.70 -10.92 -4.21
C ASN A 18 -1.67 -11.74 -5.49
N ILE A 19 -0.49 -11.91 -6.11
CA ILE A 19 -0.29 -12.86 -7.22
C ILE A 19 -0.01 -14.24 -6.62
N ARG A 20 -0.90 -15.19 -6.86
CA ARG A 20 -0.86 -16.53 -6.25
C ARG A 20 -0.91 -17.60 -7.33
N TRP A 21 -0.23 -18.71 -7.08
CA TRP A 21 -0.31 -19.89 -7.93
C TRP A 21 -1.72 -20.51 -7.94
N SER A 22 -2.30 -20.69 -6.74
CA SER A 22 -3.65 -21.21 -6.58
C SER A 22 -4.51 -20.22 -5.79
N TYR A 23 -5.68 -19.88 -6.33
CA TYR A 23 -6.71 -19.10 -5.64
C TYR A 23 -8.02 -19.89 -5.66
N GLY A 24 -8.56 -20.17 -4.47
CA GLY A 24 -9.72 -21.08 -4.30
C GLY A 24 -11.09 -20.49 -4.65
N HIS A 25 -11.15 -19.22 -5.07
CA HIS A 25 -12.40 -18.54 -5.36
C HIS A 25 -12.31 -17.82 -6.71
N GLU A 26 -12.67 -18.47 -7.81
CA GLU A 26 -12.64 -17.81 -9.12
C GLU A 26 -13.86 -16.88 -9.27
N THR A 27 -13.67 -15.59 -8.99
CA THR A 27 -14.73 -14.59 -9.12
C THR A 27 -14.82 -13.98 -10.54
N ILE A 28 -13.72 -14.00 -11.31
CA ILE A 28 -13.66 -13.44 -12.68
C ILE A 28 -13.20 -14.54 -13.64
N PRO A 29 -13.94 -14.90 -14.70
CA PRO A 29 -13.50 -15.91 -15.67
C PRO A 29 -12.16 -15.57 -16.34
N ARG A 30 -11.36 -16.61 -16.66
CA ARG A 30 -10.05 -16.48 -17.34
C ARG A 30 -10.08 -15.62 -18.61
N HIS A 31 -11.13 -15.73 -19.42
CA HIS A 31 -11.27 -15.01 -20.69
C HIS A 31 -11.58 -13.51 -20.52
N LEU A 32 -11.86 -13.05 -19.29
CA LEU A 32 -12.06 -11.64 -18.95
C LEU A 32 -10.86 -11.05 -18.23
N ARG A 33 -9.67 -11.66 -18.35
CA ARG A 33 -8.43 -11.20 -17.70
C ARG A 33 -7.39 -10.92 -18.78
N ASP A 34 -7.39 -9.70 -19.31
CA ASP A 34 -6.54 -9.35 -20.45
C ASP A 34 -5.25 -8.65 -20.02
N ILE A 35 -5.35 -7.67 -19.13
CA ILE A 35 -4.23 -6.83 -18.71
C ILE A 35 -4.24 -6.71 -17.19
N PHE A 36 -3.10 -7.03 -16.57
CA PHE A 36 -2.87 -6.81 -15.15
C PHE A 36 -1.90 -5.65 -14.95
N VAL A 37 -2.21 -4.78 -14.01
CA VAL A 37 -1.38 -3.62 -13.66
C VAL A 37 -1.06 -3.67 -12.19
N THR A 38 0.23 -3.75 -11.86
CA THR A 38 0.75 -3.57 -10.50
C THR A 38 1.62 -2.33 -10.43
N GLU A 39 2.05 -1.98 -9.23
CA GLU A 39 3.04 -0.93 -9.01
C GLU A 39 4.38 -1.19 -9.73
N TYR A 40 4.66 -2.44 -10.10
CA TYR A 40 5.89 -2.85 -10.80
C TYR A 40 5.77 -2.87 -12.32
N GLY A 41 4.56 -2.69 -12.88
CA GLY A 41 4.36 -2.58 -14.32
C GLY A 41 3.10 -3.27 -14.82
N VAL A 42 3.10 -3.59 -16.11
CA VAL A 42 1.93 -4.12 -16.84
C VAL A 42 2.23 -5.50 -17.42
N ALA A 43 1.35 -6.46 -17.14
CA ALA A 43 1.34 -7.77 -17.76
C ALA A 43 0.14 -7.89 -18.70
N ASP A 44 0.40 -7.72 -20.00
CA ASP A 44 -0.57 -8.05 -21.05
C ASP A 44 -0.52 -9.55 -21.31
N VAL A 45 -1.65 -10.24 -21.15
CA VAL A 45 -1.77 -11.71 -21.27
C VAL A 45 -2.69 -12.14 -22.40
N ARG A 46 -3.19 -11.20 -23.20
CA ARG A 46 -4.10 -11.48 -24.31
C ARG A 46 -3.47 -12.41 -25.34
N GLY A 47 -4.18 -13.49 -25.67
CA GLY A 47 -3.75 -14.46 -26.68
C GLY A 47 -2.46 -15.23 -26.35
N LYS A 48 -1.97 -15.15 -25.11
CA LYS A 48 -0.72 -15.79 -24.69
C LYS A 48 -0.92 -17.25 -24.26
N SER A 49 0.12 -18.06 -24.45
CA SER A 49 0.18 -19.43 -23.92
C SER A 49 0.24 -19.43 -22.38
N ASP A 50 -0.12 -20.54 -21.72
CA ASP A 50 0.00 -20.67 -20.25
C ASP A 50 1.40 -20.25 -19.75
N ALA A 51 2.47 -20.69 -20.44
CA ALA A 51 3.85 -20.37 -20.08
C ALA A 51 4.15 -18.87 -20.20
N ASP A 52 3.67 -18.23 -21.27
CA ASP A 52 3.87 -16.80 -21.50
C ASP A 52 3.03 -15.93 -20.55
N VAL A 53 1.83 -16.40 -20.17
CA VAL A 53 1.02 -15.77 -19.12
C VAL A 53 1.77 -15.81 -17.79
N ILE A 54 2.27 -16.98 -17.39
CA ILE A 54 3.04 -17.13 -16.15
C ILE A 54 4.28 -16.23 -16.18
N ALA A 55 5.04 -16.24 -17.28
CA ALA A 55 6.21 -15.40 -17.44
C ALA A 55 5.88 -13.90 -17.35
N ALA A 56 4.76 -13.46 -17.94
CA ALA A 56 4.30 -12.08 -17.85
C ALA A 56 3.89 -11.71 -16.41
N MET A 57 3.15 -12.58 -15.72
CA MET A 57 2.74 -12.35 -14.33
C MET A 57 3.92 -12.34 -13.35
N LEU A 58 4.96 -13.13 -13.59
CA LEU A 58 6.18 -13.10 -12.79
C LEU A 58 6.88 -11.73 -12.89
N ARG A 59 6.87 -11.08 -14.06
CA ARG A 59 7.50 -9.76 -14.27
C ARG A 59 6.86 -8.62 -13.47
N VAL A 60 5.59 -8.76 -13.10
CA VAL A 60 4.83 -7.77 -12.31
C VAL A 60 4.57 -8.21 -10.87
N SER A 61 5.12 -9.36 -10.46
CA SER A 61 5.14 -9.85 -9.08
C SER A 61 6.22 -9.17 -8.25
N ASP A 62 5.97 -9.05 -6.95
CA ASP A 62 6.97 -8.61 -5.99
C ASP A 62 8.11 -9.64 -5.87
N SER A 63 9.35 -9.15 -5.89
CA SER A 63 10.55 -9.99 -5.98
C SER A 63 10.75 -10.90 -4.76
N ARG A 64 10.15 -10.58 -3.61
CA ARG A 64 10.15 -11.48 -2.44
C ARG A 64 9.42 -12.80 -2.71
N PHE A 65 8.49 -12.83 -3.66
CA PHE A 65 7.64 -14.00 -3.97
C PHE A 65 7.89 -14.59 -5.36
N GLN A 66 8.58 -13.87 -6.25
CA GLN A 66 8.90 -14.31 -7.61
C GLN A 66 9.56 -15.70 -7.67
N GLY A 67 10.54 -15.94 -6.78
CA GLY A 67 11.28 -17.22 -6.76
C GLY A 67 10.40 -18.42 -6.46
N GLU A 68 9.53 -18.31 -5.45
CA GLU A 68 8.60 -19.38 -5.09
C GLU A 68 7.56 -19.63 -6.18
N LEU A 69 6.96 -18.56 -6.73
CA LEU A 69 5.99 -18.66 -7.83
C LEU A 69 6.60 -19.31 -9.07
N MET A 70 7.83 -18.92 -9.43
CA MET A 70 8.55 -19.50 -10.57
C MET A 70 8.85 -20.98 -10.33
N ARG A 71 9.26 -21.36 -9.12
CA ARG A 71 9.51 -22.76 -8.74
C ARG A 71 8.24 -23.59 -8.89
N GLN A 72 7.11 -23.13 -8.33
CA GLN A 72 5.82 -23.81 -8.43
C GLN A 72 5.40 -24.01 -9.89
N ALA A 73 5.57 -23.00 -10.75
CA ALA A 73 5.26 -23.10 -12.16
C ALA A 73 6.15 -24.11 -12.92
N LYS A 74 7.45 -24.14 -12.61
CA LYS A 74 8.39 -25.13 -13.17
C LYS A 74 8.05 -26.54 -12.71
N ASP A 75 7.71 -26.71 -11.43
CA ASP A 75 7.36 -28.01 -10.85
C ASP A 75 6.06 -28.56 -11.46
N ALA A 76 5.10 -27.70 -11.78
CA ALA A 76 3.88 -28.06 -12.51
C ALA A 76 4.08 -28.30 -14.02
N GLY A 77 5.31 -28.14 -14.55
CA GLY A 77 5.61 -28.29 -15.97
C GLY A 77 5.01 -27.20 -16.86
N LYS A 78 4.51 -26.10 -16.27
CA LYS A 78 3.89 -24.97 -17.00
C LYS A 78 4.89 -23.90 -17.41
N LEU A 79 6.15 -24.03 -16.98
CA LEU A 79 7.23 -23.11 -17.31
C LEU A 79 8.52 -23.91 -17.57
N PRO A 80 9.32 -23.58 -18.60
CA PRO A 80 10.57 -24.27 -18.88
C PRO A 80 11.52 -24.25 -17.69
N ARG A 81 12.26 -25.35 -17.46
CA ARG A 81 13.23 -25.45 -16.36
C ARG A 81 14.34 -24.39 -16.46
N SER A 82 14.74 -24.03 -17.68
CA SER A 82 15.70 -22.97 -18.00
C SER A 82 15.12 -21.55 -17.94
N HIS A 83 13.82 -21.39 -17.71
CA HIS A 83 13.23 -20.05 -17.67
C HIS A 83 13.83 -19.22 -16.54
N GLU A 84 14.14 -17.98 -16.86
CA GLU A 84 14.62 -16.98 -15.92
C GLU A 84 13.87 -15.66 -16.11
N ILE A 85 13.56 -15.00 -14.99
CA ILE A 85 12.99 -13.65 -15.01
C ILE A 85 14.07 -12.69 -15.51
N ALA A 86 13.79 -11.76 -16.42
CA ALA A 86 14.79 -10.80 -16.87
C ALA A 86 15.24 -9.88 -15.72
N ALA A 87 16.53 -9.48 -15.69
CA ALA A 87 17.11 -8.70 -14.60
C ALA A 87 16.33 -7.41 -14.28
N ALA A 88 15.77 -6.75 -15.31
CA ALA A 88 14.94 -5.55 -15.15
C ALA A 88 13.70 -5.74 -14.26
N HIS A 89 13.26 -6.99 -14.06
CA HIS A 89 12.08 -7.34 -13.26
C HIS A 89 12.43 -8.10 -11.97
N ARG A 90 13.72 -8.28 -11.64
CA ARG A 90 14.15 -8.99 -10.41
C ARG A 90 14.29 -8.08 -9.18
N GLU A 91 14.07 -6.78 -9.35
CA GLU A 91 14.17 -5.76 -8.31
C GLU A 91 12.81 -5.11 -8.02
N ASN A 92 11.73 -5.88 -8.12
CA ASN A 92 10.37 -5.45 -7.84
C ASN A 92 10.15 -5.38 -6.33
N TYR A 93 10.72 -4.35 -5.71
CA TYR A 93 10.61 -4.05 -4.29
C TYR A 93 9.97 -2.67 -4.07
N PRO A 94 9.16 -2.48 -3.00
CA PRO A 94 8.55 -1.18 -2.73
C PRO A 94 9.57 -0.06 -2.56
N GLU A 95 10.75 -0.38 -2.02
CA GLU A 95 11.86 0.55 -1.79
C GLU A 95 12.40 1.12 -3.10
N ARG A 96 12.46 0.32 -4.16
CA ARG A 96 12.89 0.77 -5.49
C ARG A 96 11.95 1.84 -6.05
N ILE A 97 10.64 1.63 -5.92
CA ILE A 97 9.63 2.60 -6.38
C ILE A 97 9.72 3.88 -5.55
N SER A 98 9.83 3.74 -4.22
CA SER A 98 9.99 4.88 -3.32
C SER A 98 11.22 5.71 -3.68
N ALA A 99 12.37 5.07 -3.88
CA ALA A 99 13.62 5.72 -4.27
C ALA A 99 13.51 6.40 -5.64
N ALA A 100 12.90 5.74 -6.64
CA ALA A 100 12.71 6.29 -7.98
C ALA A 100 11.80 7.52 -7.99
N LEU A 101 10.76 7.53 -7.15
CA LEU A 101 9.80 8.63 -7.07
C LEU A 101 10.25 9.75 -6.13
N LYS A 102 11.22 9.50 -5.23
CA LYS A 102 11.68 10.47 -4.24
C LYS A 102 12.06 11.84 -4.82
N PRO A 103 12.87 11.94 -5.91
CA PRO A 103 13.22 13.24 -6.48
C PRO A 103 12.00 14.04 -6.94
N ALA A 104 11.01 13.38 -7.55
CA ALA A 104 9.78 14.04 -7.99
C ALA A 104 8.87 14.44 -6.82
N ARG A 105 8.84 13.65 -5.72
CA ARG A 105 8.15 14.04 -4.48
C ARG A 105 8.80 15.25 -3.83
N ASP A 106 10.13 15.24 -3.70
CA ASP A 106 10.91 16.33 -3.08
C ASP A 106 10.77 17.63 -3.91
N ALA A 107 10.62 17.51 -5.23
CA ALA A 107 10.33 18.63 -6.14
C ALA A 107 8.84 19.08 -6.15
N GLY A 108 7.97 18.45 -5.37
CA GLY A 108 6.54 18.79 -5.29
C GLY A 108 5.72 18.40 -6.53
N LEU A 109 6.25 17.56 -7.42
CA LEU A 109 5.59 17.17 -8.68
C LEU A 109 4.57 16.04 -8.51
N LEU A 110 4.55 15.39 -7.35
CA LEU A 110 3.65 14.27 -7.04
C LEU A 110 2.70 14.66 -5.91
N PRO A 111 1.64 15.44 -6.20
CA PRO A 111 0.62 15.75 -5.22
C PRO A 111 -0.10 14.49 -4.77
N SER A 112 -0.65 14.48 -3.56
CA SER A 112 -1.41 13.34 -3.02
C SER A 112 -2.64 12.99 -3.86
N PHE A 113 -3.22 13.99 -4.54
CA PHE A 113 -4.41 13.86 -5.39
C PHE A 113 -4.14 14.45 -6.78
N PRO A 114 -3.44 13.73 -7.68
CA PRO A 114 -3.02 14.26 -8.97
C PRO A 114 -4.15 14.52 -9.97
N PHE A 115 -5.33 13.93 -9.75
CA PHE A 115 -6.50 14.10 -10.61
C PHE A 115 -7.61 14.94 -9.95
N GLY A 116 -7.27 15.67 -8.88
CA GLY A 116 -8.23 16.37 -8.03
C GLY A 116 -8.81 15.45 -6.94
N SER A 117 -9.54 16.07 -6.02
CA SER A 117 -10.19 15.40 -4.90
C SER A 117 -11.40 16.19 -4.44
N ASP A 118 -12.44 15.49 -4.01
CA ASP A 118 -13.58 16.09 -3.30
C ASP A 118 -13.25 16.38 -1.82
N PHE A 119 -12.06 16.00 -1.35
CA PHE A 119 -11.60 16.28 0.01
C PHE A 119 -11.17 17.73 0.15
N THR A 120 -11.68 18.39 1.19
CA THR A 120 -11.17 19.67 1.66
C THR A 120 -9.71 19.56 2.13
N ASP A 121 -8.97 20.67 2.18
CA ASP A 121 -7.57 20.69 2.65
C ASP A 121 -7.41 20.06 4.05
N VAL A 122 -8.40 20.25 4.93
CA VAL A 122 -8.44 19.65 6.26
C VAL A 122 -8.55 18.12 6.17
N GLU A 123 -9.41 17.61 5.29
CA GLU A 123 -9.59 16.17 5.09
C GLU A 123 -8.36 15.55 4.43
N GLN A 124 -7.74 16.22 3.47
CA GLN A 124 -6.49 15.76 2.86
C GLN A 124 -5.37 15.61 3.90
N ARG A 125 -5.31 16.52 4.89
CA ARG A 125 -4.35 16.43 6.01
C ARG A 125 -4.69 15.32 7.01
N LEU A 126 -5.99 15.02 7.21
CA LEU A 126 -6.45 13.98 8.11
C LEU A 126 -6.19 12.57 7.57
N ILE A 127 -6.31 12.35 6.26
CA ILE A 127 -6.14 11.02 5.63
C ILE A 127 -4.85 10.31 6.05
N PRO A 128 -3.63 10.89 5.90
CA PRO A 128 -2.41 10.20 6.28
C PRO A 128 -2.31 9.98 7.80
N ALA A 129 -2.85 10.89 8.62
CA ALA A 129 -2.89 10.72 10.07
C ALA A 129 -3.79 9.55 10.49
N LEU A 130 -4.98 9.44 9.89
CA LEU A 130 -5.90 8.32 10.13
C LEU A 130 -5.32 6.98 9.65
N GLN A 131 -4.59 6.97 8.54
CA GLN A 131 -3.87 5.77 8.08
C GLN A 131 -2.78 5.33 9.08
N ILE A 132 -2.03 6.28 9.66
CA ILE A 132 -1.06 5.98 10.74
C ILE A 132 -1.77 5.34 11.93
N LEU A 133 -2.90 5.90 12.37
CA LEU A 133 -3.68 5.36 13.48
C LEU A 133 -4.23 3.97 13.17
N GLN A 134 -4.76 3.75 11.97
CA GLN A 134 -5.27 2.45 11.54
C GLN A 134 -4.17 1.37 11.59
N ARG A 135 -2.94 1.70 11.19
CA ARG A 135 -1.78 0.79 11.29
C ARG A 135 -1.38 0.56 12.75
N ALA A 136 -1.30 1.63 13.54
CA ALA A 136 -0.90 1.55 14.95
C ALA A 136 -1.88 0.74 15.81
N GLN A 137 -3.19 0.75 15.50
CA GLN A 137 -4.19 -0.08 16.18
C GLN A 137 -3.88 -1.58 16.12
N ARG A 138 -3.12 -2.04 15.12
CA ARG A 138 -2.69 -3.45 14.99
C ARG A 138 -1.50 -3.80 15.88
N THR A 139 -0.84 -2.81 16.49
CA THR A 139 0.36 -2.97 17.30
C THR A 139 0.23 -2.18 18.62
N PRO A 140 -0.13 -2.84 19.75
CA PRO A 140 -0.42 -2.15 21.01
C PRO A 140 0.69 -1.21 21.50
N LEU A 141 1.95 -1.60 21.32
CA LEU A 141 3.12 -0.77 21.66
C LEU A 141 3.18 0.53 20.85
N GLN A 142 2.86 0.49 19.55
CA GLN A 142 2.85 1.69 18.70
C GLN A 142 1.68 2.61 19.07
N LEU A 143 0.51 2.04 19.37
CA LEU A 143 -0.64 2.81 19.81
C LEU A 143 -0.38 3.52 21.15
N ALA A 144 0.21 2.82 22.12
CA ALA A 144 0.61 3.40 23.40
C ALA A 144 1.66 4.50 23.23
N GLY A 145 2.64 4.29 22.34
CA GLY A 145 3.64 5.31 21.99
C GLY A 145 3.02 6.58 21.39
N LEU A 146 2.07 6.43 20.45
CA LEU A 146 1.34 7.57 19.88
C LEU A 146 0.50 8.30 20.92
N LEU A 147 -0.19 7.56 21.80
CA LEU A 147 -0.99 8.15 22.87
C LEU A 147 -0.11 9.01 23.79
N TRP A 148 1.03 8.48 24.23
CA TRP A 148 1.96 9.17 25.09
C TRP A 148 2.60 10.39 24.41
N GLN A 149 2.97 10.27 23.13
CA GLN A 149 3.47 11.40 22.35
C GLN A 149 2.42 12.53 22.26
N GLY A 150 1.16 12.18 21.98
CA GLY A 150 0.08 13.16 21.86
C GLY A 150 -0.33 13.79 23.19
N MET A 151 -0.15 13.07 24.31
CA MET A 151 -0.34 13.64 25.64
C MET A 151 0.76 14.64 26.01
N ARG A 152 2.00 14.42 25.54
CA ARG A 152 3.14 15.31 25.79
C ARG A 152 3.18 16.54 24.89
N HIS A 153 2.68 16.41 23.66
CA HIS A 153 2.70 17.49 22.68
C HIS A 153 1.27 17.95 22.38
N PRO A 154 0.82 19.09 22.97
CA PRO A 154 -0.50 19.61 22.69
C PRO A 154 -0.64 19.97 21.19
N PRO A 155 -1.88 19.94 20.65
CA PRO A 155 -2.11 20.27 19.26
C PRO A 155 -1.75 21.71 18.96
N ASP A 156 -1.09 21.92 17.82
CA ASP A 156 -0.77 23.26 17.34
C ASP A 156 -2.01 23.95 16.74
N ALA A 157 -1.86 25.24 16.40
CA ALA A 157 -2.95 26.00 15.79
C ALA A 157 -3.43 25.36 14.48
N ALA A 158 -2.52 24.77 13.71
CA ALA A 158 -2.84 24.11 12.44
C ALA A 158 -3.61 22.79 12.63
N ASP A 159 -3.44 22.09 13.75
CA ASP A 159 -4.16 20.84 14.08
C ASP A 159 -5.60 21.09 14.54
N ARG A 160 -5.94 22.31 14.97
CA ARG A 160 -7.26 22.62 15.53
C ARG A 160 -8.39 22.38 14.56
N GLU A 161 -8.23 22.75 13.29
CA GLU A 161 -9.24 22.52 12.25
C GLU A 161 -9.47 21.02 12.00
N CYS A 162 -8.38 20.24 11.99
CA CYS A 162 -8.46 18.78 11.86
C CYS A 162 -9.17 18.14 13.06
N LEU A 163 -8.87 18.60 14.28
CA LEU A 163 -9.54 18.13 15.49
C LEU A 163 -11.01 18.55 15.53
N ALA A 164 -11.35 19.78 15.12
CA ALA A 164 -12.72 20.26 15.04
C ALA A 164 -13.53 19.45 14.01
N ARG A 165 -12.94 19.13 12.87
CA ARG A 165 -13.58 18.27 11.84
C ARG A 165 -13.95 16.89 12.38
N LEU A 166 -13.20 16.37 13.36
CA LEU A 166 -13.45 15.11 14.05
C LEU A 166 -14.26 15.24 15.35
N GLY A 167 -14.67 16.46 15.75
CA GLY A 167 -15.36 16.69 17.02
C GLY A 167 -14.47 16.53 18.26
N LEU A 168 -13.15 16.67 18.11
CA LEU A 168 -12.15 16.47 19.17
C LEU A 168 -11.48 17.78 19.64
N ASP A 169 -12.00 18.94 19.22
CA ASP A 169 -11.49 20.26 19.62
C ASP A 169 -11.76 20.56 21.11
N LYS A 170 -12.93 20.15 21.61
CA LYS A 170 -13.41 20.34 22.98
C LYS A 170 -13.84 19.00 23.60
N PRO A 171 -12.88 18.12 23.95
CA PRO A 171 -13.20 16.82 24.52
C PRO A 171 -13.78 16.98 25.93
N THR A 172 -14.92 16.38 26.20
CA THR A 172 -15.60 16.37 27.50
C THR A 172 -15.29 15.08 28.27
N HIS A 173 -15.04 13.97 27.57
CA HIS A 173 -14.81 12.66 28.16
C HIS A 173 -13.35 12.19 28.06
N VAL A 174 -12.93 11.30 28.97
CA VAL A 174 -11.56 10.73 28.98
C VAL A 174 -11.22 10.02 27.67
N ALA A 175 -12.19 9.32 27.07
CA ALA A 175 -12.04 8.67 25.78
C ALA A 175 -11.72 9.68 24.67
N GLU A 176 -12.44 10.79 24.60
CA GLU A 176 -12.20 11.86 23.61
C GLU A 176 -10.84 12.54 23.82
N ARG A 177 -10.41 12.70 25.07
CA ARG A 177 -9.05 13.19 25.37
C ARG A 177 -7.97 12.23 24.85
N ALA A 178 -8.19 10.93 24.97
CA ALA A 178 -7.29 9.91 24.42
C ALA A 178 -7.29 9.93 22.88
N TYR A 179 -8.47 10.00 22.25
CA TYR A 179 -8.56 10.13 20.78
C TYR A 179 -7.90 11.40 20.27
N ARG A 180 -8.11 12.54 20.94
CA ARG A 180 -7.45 13.80 20.62
C ARG A 180 -5.94 13.66 20.67
N ALA A 181 -5.38 13.05 21.71
CA ALA A 181 -3.95 12.81 21.82
C ALA A 181 -3.44 11.92 20.67
N LEU A 182 -4.12 10.82 20.38
CA LEU A 182 -3.77 9.93 19.26
C LEU A 182 -3.77 10.66 17.91
N VAL A 183 -4.84 11.40 17.59
CA VAL A 183 -4.94 12.17 16.35
C VAL A 183 -3.87 13.25 16.28
N THR A 184 -3.59 13.96 17.38
CA THR A 184 -2.54 14.98 17.44
C THR A 184 -1.16 14.38 17.13
N ALA A 185 -0.81 13.26 17.75
CA ALA A 185 0.46 12.58 17.48
C ALA A 185 0.55 12.10 16.02
N ALA A 186 -0.56 11.59 15.47
CA ALA A 186 -0.62 11.12 14.10
C ALA A 186 -0.49 12.26 13.07
N LEU A 187 -1.13 13.40 13.30
CA LEU A 187 -1.00 14.62 12.49
C LEU A 187 0.43 15.16 12.50
N GLN A 188 1.07 15.19 13.67
CA GLN A 188 2.48 15.61 13.76
C GLN A 188 3.42 14.66 13.02
N ARG A 189 3.12 13.35 13.05
CA ARG A 189 3.92 12.34 12.37
C ARG A 189 3.72 12.35 10.85
N SER A 190 2.50 12.59 10.38
CA SER A 190 2.21 12.64 8.94
C SER A 190 2.90 13.83 8.25
N ARG A 191 3.12 14.95 8.96
CA ARG A 191 3.88 16.09 8.43
C ARG A 191 5.39 15.85 8.29
N ARG A 192 5.93 14.85 9.00
CA ARG A 192 7.36 14.51 9.01
C ARG A 192 7.71 13.39 8.01
N SER A 193 6.71 12.74 7.43
CA SER A 193 6.85 11.58 6.53
C SER A 193 6.65 12.02 5.09
#